data_AF-D4H4W5-F1
#
_entry.id   AF-D4H4W5-F1
#
_cell.length_a   1.000
_cell.length_b   1.000
_cell.length_c   1.000
_cell.angle_alpha   90.00
_cell.angle_beta   90.00
_cell.angle_gamma   90.00
#
_symmetry.space_group_name_H-M   'P 1'
#
loop_
_entity.id
_entity.type
_entity.pdbx_description
1 polymer ?
#
loop_
_entity_poly.entity_id
_entity_poly.type
_entity_poly.pdbx_seq_one_letter_code
_entity_poly.pdbx_strand_id
1 'polypeptide(L)'
;MRTLLITLLLSFVVLSVNANDIDSSISYEEIITKINDINIAKKNNLRVKEIIKEYTYNVGDDDSKNDARKNALSQVKVLILEETGVFVESYLELDNLRSDNGSKQIIREEIKNLTAGIVKTKILDEKYDGETFYIKASVLVDPDSVSEGISEILKIRANQGEIDKLQKLLQTKESEIDIRSNETIALQKKLTKQMLTNEAKEKEISRLNQLLSNAKTSLNEYQKDEKKIQKELTEVTNKIEQIKDRINKQNKKACLVPKGAKKYEIVNTIGEPDDVQGCFQGYSQRYKDHCEKWYYGSILLDFDETKLLKYVLGCKK
;
A
#
# COMPACT_ATOMS: atom_id res chain seq x y z
N MET A 1 -22.30 42.91 1.59
CA MET A 1 -22.54 41.96 2.70
C MET A 1 -22.73 40.52 2.18
N ARG A 2 -21.81 40.04 1.32
CA ARG A 2 -21.75 38.63 0.84
C ARG A 2 -20.32 38.19 0.47
N THR A 3 -19.32 38.89 0.99
CA THR A 3 -17.89 38.71 0.63
C THR A 3 -17.01 38.61 1.87
N LEU A 4 -17.59 38.17 2.99
CA LEU A 4 -16.91 37.97 4.28
C LEU A 4 -17.16 36.57 4.88
N LEU A 5 -17.71 35.66 4.08
CA LEU A 5 -18.02 34.28 4.50
C LEU A 5 -17.14 33.21 3.83
N ILE A 6 -16.12 33.62 3.06
CA ILE A 6 -15.25 32.70 2.30
C ILE A 6 -13.81 32.65 2.86
N THR A 7 -13.45 33.53 3.81
CA THR A 7 -12.11 33.54 4.44
C THR A 7 -12.08 32.96 5.86
N LEU A 8 -13.14 32.29 6.32
CA LEU A 8 -13.19 31.65 7.65
C LEU A 8 -13.37 30.12 7.61
N LEU A 9 -13.22 29.50 6.45
CA LEU A 9 -13.27 28.04 6.26
C LEU A 9 -11.92 27.42 5.82
N LEU A 10 -10.81 28.15 6.00
CA LEU A 10 -9.47 27.69 5.61
C LEU A 10 -8.46 27.62 6.77
N SER A 11 -8.92 27.68 8.02
CA SER A 11 -8.04 27.63 9.20
C SER A 11 -8.42 26.57 10.24
N PHE A 12 -9.34 25.66 9.96
CA PHE A 12 -9.76 24.61 10.89
C PHE A 12 -10.09 23.30 10.18
N VAL A 13 -9.11 22.76 9.45
CA VAL A 13 -8.95 21.30 9.38
C VAL A 13 -7.75 21.00 10.26
N VAL A 14 -7.99 21.10 11.57
CA VAL A 14 -7.17 20.41 12.56
C VAL A 14 -7.24 18.96 12.15
N LEU A 15 -6.10 18.45 11.69
CA LEU A 15 -5.77 17.04 11.66
C LEU A 15 -6.17 16.41 12.99
N SER A 16 -7.40 15.91 13.08
CA SER A 16 -7.71 14.79 13.96
C SER A 16 -7.06 13.57 13.35
N VAL A 17 -5.72 13.51 13.45
CA VAL A 17 -5.05 12.21 13.46
C VAL A 17 -5.59 11.54 14.71
N ASN A 18 -6.50 10.59 14.50
CA ASN A 18 -6.86 9.64 15.53
C ASN A 18 -5.55 9.06 16.06
N ALA A 19 -5.25 9.35 17.33
CA ALA A 19 -4.11 8.82 18.06
C ALA A 19 -4.30 7.33 18.42
N ASN A 20 -4.87 6.55 17.49
CA ASN A 20 -5.32 5.17 17.69
C ASN A 20 -4.88 4.21 16.57
N ASP A 21 -3.83 4.51 15.81
CA ASP A 21 -3.25 3.53 14.86
C ASP A 21 -1.71 3.64 14.73
N ILE A 22 -1.02 3.80 15.85
CA ILE A 22 0.39 3.38 15.98
C ILE A 22 0.55 2.66 17.32
N ASP A 23 -0.18 1.55 17.49
CA ASP A 23 0.25 0.48 18.37
C ASP A 23 0.75 -0.67 17.49
N SER A 24 1.89 -0.46 16.84
CA SER A 24 2.75 -1.60 16.53
C SER A 24 3.56 -1.85 17.80
N SER A 25 2.92 -2.47 18.80
CA SER A 25 3.64 -3.13 19.87
C SER A 25 4.66 -4.05 19.19
N ILE A 26 5.93 -3.64 19.25
CA ILE A 26 7.03 -4.41 18.67
C ILE A 26 6.95 -5.77 19.35
N SER A 27 6.65 -6.81 18.56
CA SER A 27 6.47 -8.15 19.11
C SER A 27 7.76 -8.58 19.81
N TYR A 28 7.66 -9.30 20.92
CA TYR A 28 8.81 -9.84 21.66
C TYR A 28 9.84 -10.51 20.73
N GLU A 29 9.36 -11.20 19.70
CA GLU A 29 10.18 -11.87 18.68
C GLU A 29 10.97 -10.89 17.78
N GLU A 30 10.41 -9.71 17.48
CA GLU A 30 11.08 -8.67 16.71
C GLU A 30 12.23 -8.02 17.49
N ILE A 31 12.05 -7.86 18.80
CA ILE A 31 13.10 -7.34 19.71
C ILE A 31 14.26 -8.33 19.77
N ILE A 32 13.96 -9.62 20.00
CA ILE A 32 14.95 -10.70 20.06
C ILE A 32 15.74 -10.78 18.75
N THR A 33 15.05 -10.68 17.60
CA THR A 33 15.70 -10.75 16.29
C THR A 33 16.69 -9.61 16.09
N LYS A 34 16.29 -8.37 16.40
CA LYS A 34 17.16 -7.18 16.27
C LYS A 34 18.39 -7.24 17.15
N ILE A 35 18.26 -7.72 18.39
CA ILE A 35 19.41 -7.87 19.30
C ILE A 35 20.41 -8.89 18.76
N ASN A 36 19.92 -10.02 18.25
CA ASN A 36 20.79 -11.03 17.65
C ASN A 36 21.51 -10.50 16.40
N ASP A 37 20.83 -9.73 15.56
CA ASP A 37 21.45 -9.10 14.38
C ASP A 37 22.58 -8.13 14.77
N ILE A 38 22.39 -7.35 15.84
CA ILE A 38 23.42 -6.46 16.40
C ILE A 38 24.63 -7.26 16.89
N ASN A 39 24.41 -8.35 17.64
CA ASN A 39 25.48 -9.17 18.19
C ASN A 39 26.30 -9.85 17.08
N ILE A 40 25.64 -10.33 16.03
CA ILE A 40 26.28 -10.94 14.85
C ILE A 40 27.11 -9.90 14.09
N ALA A 41 26.56 -8.71 13.83
CA ALA A 41 27.26 -7.64 13.13
C ALA A 41 28.52 -7.15 13.88
N LYS A 42 28.53 -7.28 15.21
CA LYS A 42 29.61 -6.81 16.09
C LYS A 42 30.53 -7.92 16.61
N LYS A 43 30.57 -9.10 15.99
CA LYS A 43 31.38 -10.25 16.46
C LYS A 43 32.86 -9.92 16.80
N ASN A 44 33.45 -8.91 16.15
CA ASN A 44 34.85 -8.51 16.36
C ASN A 44 35.04 -7.40 17.42
N ASN A 45 33.98 -6.98 18.12
CA ASN A 45 34.05 -6.01 19.21
C ASN A 45 34.54 -6.71 20.49
N LEU A 46 35.58 -6.17 21.13
CA LEU A 46 36.18 -6.69 22.39
C LEU A 46 35.18 -6.93 23.53
N ARG A 47 33.98 -6.33 23.45
CA ARG A 47 32.90 -6.45 24.46
C ARG A 47 31.90 -7.58 24.19
N VAL A 48 31.87 -8.12 22.97
CA VAL A 48 31.02 -9.26 22.62
C VAL A 48 31.75 -10.53 23.03
N LYS A 49 31.20 -11.26 23.99
CA LYS A 49 31.77 -12.53 24.44
C LYS A 49 31.07 -13.69 23.74
N GLU A 50 31.84 -14.53 23.07
CA GLU A 50 31.35 -15.83 22.59
C GLU A 50 31.42 -16.82 23.76
N ILE A 51 30.25 -17.27 24.23
CA ILE A 51 30.13 -18.30 25.25
C ILE A 51 29.89 -19.62 24.53
N ILE A 52 30.76 -20.59 24.77
CA ILE A 52 30.71 -21.92 24.15
C ILE A 52 30.55 -22.95 25.25
N LYS A 53 29.51 -23.78 25.15
CA LYS A 53 29.24 -24.89 26.07
C LYS A 53 28.98 -26.17 25.31
N GLU A 54 29.23 -27.29 25.98
CA GLU A 54 28.95 -28.62 25.49
C GLU A 54 28.31 -29.47 26.58
N TYR A 55 27.52 -30.45 26.16
CA TYR A 55 26.87 -31.41 27.04
C TYR A 55 26.75 -32.75 26.32
N THR A 56 26.85 -33.82 27.11
CA THR A 56 26.58 -35.19 26.65
C THR A 56 25.41 -35.73 27.48
N TYR A 57 24.32 -36.04 26.79
CA TYR A 57 23.14 -36.67 27.40
C TYR A 57 23.24 -38.19 27.28
N ASN A 58 23.03 -38.91 28.37
CA ASN A 58 22.88 -40.37 28.35
C ASN A 58 21.45 -40.71 27.95
N VAL A 59 21.30 -41.51 26.90
CA VAL A 59 19.99 -41.84 26.30
C VAL A 59 19.31 -42.88 27.19
N GLY A 60 18.08 -42.58 27.64
CA GLY A 60 17.29 -43.55 28.39
C GLY A 60 16.74 -44.66 27.48
N ASP A 61 16.36 -45.80 28.07
CA ASP A 61 15.84 -46.95 27.33
C ASP A 61 14.62 -46.61 26.46
N ASP A 62 13.83 -45.61 26.87
CA ASP A 62 12.63 -45.14 26.16
C ASP A 62 12.89 -43.90 25.26
N ASP A 63 14.10 -43.33 25.27
CA ASP A 63 14.40 -42.10 24.54
C ASP A 63 14.69 -42.40 23.05
N SER A 64 13.99 -41.70 22.15
CA SER A 64 14.42 -41.66 20.75
C SER A 64 15.64 -40.74 20.58
N LYS A 65 16.36 -40.87 19.45
CA LYS A 65 17.41 -39.90 19.05
C LYS A 65 16.93 -38.45 19.14
N ASN A 66 15.67 -38.18 18.82
CA ASN A 66 15.11 -36.83 18.86
C ASN A 66 14.87 -36.36 20.29
N ASP A 67 14.50 -37.26 21.20
CA ASP A 67 14.30 -36.94 22.61
C ASP A 67 15.65 -36.67 23.27
N ALA A 68 16.64 -37.52 22.99
CA ALA A 68 18.03 -37.32 23.40
C ALA A 68 18.59 -35.98 22.90
N ARG A 69 18.32 -35.61 21.64
CA ARG A 69 18.72 -34.30 21.08
C ARG A 69 18.06 -33.13 21.80
N LYS A 70 16.75 -33.20 22.04
CA LYS A 70 16.01 -32.15 22.76
C LYS A 70 16.52 -31.97 24.18
N ASN A 71 16.76 -33.09 24.88
CA ASN A 71 17.27 -33.08 26.24
C ASN A 71 18.70 -32.52 26.29
N ALA A 72 19.60 -32.98 25.43
CA ALA A 72 20.96 -32.45 25.33
C ALA A 72 20.98 -30.95 25.01
N LEU A 73 20.14 -30.50 24.06
CA LEU A 73 20.03 -29.08 23.71
C LEU A 73 19.47 -28.24 24.86
N SER A 74 18.47 -28.76 25.60
CA SER A 74 17.93 -28.08 26.79
C SER A 74 19.03 -27.86 27.84
N GLN A 75 19.84 -28.88 28.10
CA GLN A 75 20.93 -28.80 29.08
C GLN A 75 22.03 -27.84 28.64
N VAL A 76 22.48 -27.88 27.38
CA VAL A 76 23.44 -26.89 26.87
C VAL A 76 22.89 -25.47 26.94
N LYS A 77 21.61 -25.27 26.66
CA LYS A 77 20.98 -23.95 26.83
C LYS A 77 21.03 -23.50 28.29
N VAL A 78 20.73 -24.35 29.27
CA VAL A 78 20.86 -24.02 30.69
C VAL A 78 22.29 -23.58 31.03
N LEU A 79 23.30 -24.34 30.61
CA LEU A 79 24.71 -24.01 30.87
C LEU A 79 25.14 -22.69 30.23
N ILE A 80 24.65 -22.41 29.02
CA ILE A 80 24.90 -21.14 28.33
C ILE A 80 24.25 -19.98 29.10
N LEU A 81 23.02 -20.17 29.57
CA LEU A 81 22.28 -19.13 30.29
C LEU A 81 22.85 -18.84 31.67
N GLU A 82 23.40 -19.84 32.34
CA GLU A 82 24.12 -19.65 33.60
C GLU A 82 25.38 -18.81 33.41
N GLU A 83 26.22 -19.14 32.43
CA GLU A 83 27.43 -18.33 32.17
C GLU A 83 27.07 -16.93 31.65
N THR A 84 25.99 -16.82 30.86
CA THR A 84 25.53 -15.53 30.35
C THR A 84 25.00 -14.65 31.48
N GLY A 85 24.20 -15.22 32.40
CA GLY A 85 23.73 -14.55 33.61
C GLY A 85 24.91 -14.02 34.42
N VAL A 86 25.87 -14.87 34.76
CA VAL A 86 27.08 -14.46 35.51
C VAL A 86 27.85 -13.34 34.80
N PHE A 87 27.98 -13.42 33.46
CA PHE A 87 28.66 -12.40 32.68
C PHE A 87 27.93 -11.04 32.71
N VAL A 88 26.60 -11.04 32.58
CA VAL A 88 25.78 -9.82 32.65
C VAL A 88 25.72 -9.27 34.08
N GLU A 89 25.58 -10.12 35.09
CA GLU A 89 25.59 -9.72 36.51
C GLU A 89 26.92 -9.07 36.90
N SER A 90 28.05 -9.64 36.44
CA SER A 90 29.38 -9.07 36.63
C SER A 90 29.52 -7.73 35.92
N TYR A 91 28.92 -7.57 34.74
CA TYR A 91 28.94 -6.30 34.00
C TYR A 91 28.13 -5.21 34.72
N LEU A 92 26.97 -5.58 35.27
CA LEU A 92 26.08 -4.68 35.99
C LEU A 92 26.52 -4.42 37.44
N GLU A 93 27.55 -5.10 37.93
CA GLU A 93 28.08 -4.99 39.30
C GLU A 93 26.98 -5.13 40.38
N LEU A 94 26.04 -6.07 40.19
CA LEU A 94 24.83 -6.17 41.04
C LEU A 94 25.13 -6.34 42.54
N ASP A 95 26.28 -6.93 42.87
CA ASP A 95 26.70 -7.13 44.25
C ASP A 95 27.03 -5.81 44.97
N ASN A 96 27.49 -4.80 44.22
CA ASN A 96 27.83 -3.47 44.73
C ASN A 96 26.59 -2.60 45.02
N LEU A 97 25.39 -3.07 44.66
CA LEU A 97 24.16 -2.33 44.90
C LEU A 97 23.79 -2.28 46.37
N ARG A 98 23.41 -1.08 46.82
CA ARG A 98 22.73 -0.85 48.10
C ARG A 98 21.23 -1.18 47.97
N SER A 99 20.94 -2.47 47.77
CA SER A 99 19.57 -3.00 47.77
C SER A 99 19.49 -4.21 48.71
N ASP A 100 18.32 -4.45 49.29
CA ASP A 100 18.07 -5.64 50.11
C ASP A 100 18.29 -6.93 49.31
N ASN A 101 18.64 -8.02 50.02
CA ASN A 101 19.01 -9.30 49.42
C ASN A 101 17.86 -9.93 48.61
N GLY A 102 16.60 -9.68 48.98
CA GLY A 102 15.42 -10.18 48.26
C GLY A 102 15.28 -9.54 46.88
N SER A 103 15.40 -8.21 46.80
CA SER A 103 15.37 -7.48 45.53
C SER A 103 16.53 -7.87 44.62
N LYS A 104 17.73 -8.11 45.15
CA LYS A 104 18.88 -8.58 44.34
C LYS A 104 18.61 -9.94 43.71
N GLN A 105 17.98 -10.85 44.45
CA GLN A 105 17.65 -12.17 43.93
C GLN A 105 16.63 -12.09 42.79
N ILE A 106 15.57 -11.30 42.95
CA ILE A 106 14.55 -11.09 41.91
C ILE A 106 15.18 -10.49 40.64
N ILE A 107 16.08 -9.53 40.79
CA ILE A 107 16.82 -8.92 39.67
C ILE A 107 17.66 -9.96 38.92
N ARG A 108 18.37 -10.84 39.63
CA ARG A 108 19.15 -11.92 39.01
C ARG A 108 18.26 -12.92 38.26
N GLU A 109 17.14 -13.30 38.86
CA GLU A 109 16.17 -14.21 38.25
C GLU A 109 15.58 -13.62 36.96
N GLU A 110 15.24 -12.33 36.96
CA GLU A 110 14.71 -11.65 35.79
C GLU A 110 15.77 -11.46 34.69
N ILE A 111 17.02 -11.10 35.04
CA ILE A 111 18.14 -11.06 34.09
C ILE A 111 18.34 -12.42 33.44
N LYS A 112 18.34 -13.51 34.21
CA LYS A 112 18.50 -14.88 33.70
C LYS A 112 17.36 -15.26 32.74
N ASN A 113 16.11 -14.95 33.10
CA ASN A 113 14.93 -15.25 32.29
C ASN A 113 14.88 -14.45 30.99
N LEU A 114 15.21 -13.16 31.04
CA LEU A 114 15.21 -12.28 29.86
C LEU A 114 16.34 -12.62 28.91
N THR A 115 17.52 -12.87 29.45
CA THR A 115 18.66 -13.41 28.70
C THR A 115 18.25 -14.68 27.97
N ALA A 116 17.52 -15.59 28.61
CA ALA A 116 17.02 -16.83 27.99
C ALA A 116 16.17 -16.63 26.74
N GLY A 117 15.39 -15.55 26.69
CA GLY A 117 14.62 -15.19 25.50
C GLY A 117 15.43 -14.48 24.43
N ILE A 118 16.39 -13.64 24.82
CA ILE A 118 17.11 -12.74 23.91
C ILE A 118 18.18 -13.46 23.08
N VAL A 119 18.90 -14.42 23.67
CA VAL A 119 20.09 -14.94 23.01
C VAL A 119 19.83 -16.20 22.18
N LYS A 120 20.12 -16.11 20.87
CA LYS A 120 19.95 -17.22 19.94
C LYS A 120 21.16 -18.16 19.97
N THR A 121 20.95 -19.37 20.45
CA THR A 121 21.97 -20.43 20.47
C THR A 121 22.30 -20.94 19.07
N LYS A 122 23.58 -20.98 18.70
CA LYS A 122 24.10 -21.57 17.47
C LYS A 122 24.75 -22.92 17.78
N ILE A 123 24.22 -24.00 17.20
CA ILE A 123 24.83 -25.33 17.28
C ILE A 123 26.13 -25.33 16.47
N LEU A 124 27.21 -25.79 17.10
CA LEU A 124 28.55 -25.90 16.50
C LEU A 124 28.87 -27.35 16.10
N ASP A 125 28.48 -28.33 16.91
CA ASP A 125 28.68 -29.76 16.65
C ASP A 125 27.58 -30.58 17.35
N GLU A 126 27.18 -31.71 16.77
CA GLU A 126 26.27 -32.68 17.39
C GLU A 126 26.60 -34.11 16.93
N LYS A 127 26.61 -35.07 17.86
CA LYS A 127 26.92 -36.49 17.60
C LYS A 127 26.01 -37.40 18.42
N TYR A 128 25.60 -38.50 17.81
CA TYR A 128 24.80 -39.55 18.44
C TYR A 128 25.42 -40.90 18.14
N ASP A 129 25.73 -41.68 19.17
CA ASP A 129 26.38 -43.00 19.03
C ASP A 129 25.47 -44.19 19.39
N GLY A 130 24.23 -43.91 19.82
CA GLY A 130 23.26 -44.94 20.23
C GLY A 130 23.06 -45.02 21.76
N GLU A 131 24.06 -44.60 22.54
CA GLU A 131 24.01 -44.59 24.01
C GLU A 131 24.06 -43.16 24.57
N THR A 132 24.70 -42.25 23.85
CA THR A 132 24.86 -40.85 24.22
C THR A 132 24.58 -39.89 23.07
N PHE A 133 24.15 -38.68 23.43
CA PHE A 133 23.97 -37.56 22.52
C PHE A 133 24.85 -36.39 22.96
N TYR A 134 25.93 -36.14 22.22
CA TYR A 134 26.82 -35.00 22.42
C TYR A 134 26.33 -33.79 21.61
N ILE A 135 26.35 -32.61 22.22
CA ILE A 135 26.08 -31.35 21.54
C ILE A 135 27.00 -30.24 22.06
N LYS A 136 27.51 -29.45 21.12
CA LYS A 136 28.29 -28.24 21.37
C LYS A 136 27.57 -27.06 20.76
N ALA A 137 27.38 -25.99 21.53
CA ALA A 137 26.74 -24.78 21.04
C ALA A 137 27.44 -23.52 21.54
N SER A 138 27.20 -22.44 20.82
CA SER A 138 27.75 -21.12 21.08
C SER A 138 26.64 -20.09 21.14
N VAL A 139 26.94 -18.98 21.81
CA VAL A 139 26.12 -17.79 21.80
C VAL A 139 27.02 -16.56 21.80
N LEU A 140 26.59 -15.51 21.10
CA LEU A 140 27.24 -14.20 21.16
C LEU A 140 26.45 -13.31 22.10
N VAL A 141 27.12 -12.85 23.15
CA VAL A 141 26.51 -12.00 24.18
C VAL A 141 27.19 -10.64 24.16
N ASP A 142 26.41 -9.61 23.86
CA ASP A 142 26.76 -8.22 24.08
C ASP A 142 26.02 -7.74 25.34
N PRO A 143 26.73 -7.42 26.43
CA PRO A 143 26.07 -7.03 27.68
C PRO A 143 25.24 -5.75 27.53
N ASP A 144 25.61 -4.85 26.61
CA ASP A 144 24.84 -3.63 26.31
C ASP A 144 23.51 -3.97 25.63
N SER A 145 23.56 -4.82 24.60
CA SER A 145 22.36 -5.24 23.86
C SER A 145 21.40 -6.09 24.73
N VAL A 146 21.95 -6.90 25.65
CA VAL A 146 21.13 -7.63 26.65
C VAL A 146 20.53 -6.67 27.67
N SER A 147 21.28 -5.66 28.13
CA SER A 147 20.77 -4.64 29.06
C SER A 147 19.67 -3.77 28.44
N GLU A 148 19.82 -3.38 27.16
CA GLU A 148 18.78 -2.69 26.39
C GLU A 148 17.54 -3.56 26.22
N GLY A 149 17.70 -4.84 25.85
CA GLY A 149 16.59 -5.79 25.76
C GLY A 149 15.85 -5.99 27.08
N ILE A 150 16.59 -6.03 28.20
CA ILE A 150 16.01 -6.07 29.54
C ILE A 150 15.22 -4.79 29.82
N SER A 151 15.78 -3.62 29.52
CA SER A 151 15.09 -2.33 29.71
C SER A 151 13.78 -2.25 28.93
N GLU A 152 13.79 -2.65 27.65
CA GLU A 152 12.58 -2.65 26.81
C GLU A 152 11.53 -3.64 27.30
N ILE A 153 11.94 -4.84 27.75
CA ILE A 153 10.99 -5.82 28.28
C ILE A 153 10.40 -5.35 29.63
N LEU A 154 11.19 -4.70 30.48
CA LEU A 154 10.71 -4.10 31.73
C LEU A 154 9.70 -2.96 31.49
N LYS A 155 9.89 -2.16 30.42
CA LYS A 155 8.90 -1.15 30.00
C LYS A 155 7.57 -1.78 29.56
N ILE A 156 7.61 -2.94 28.90
CA ILE A 156 6.42 -3.66 28.42
C ILE A 156 5.67 -4.33 29.57
N ARG A 157 6.37 -4.83 30.60
CA ARG A 157 5.80 -5.64 31.71
C ARG A 157 5.30 -4.84 32.92
N ALA A 158 5.10 -3.53 32.80
CA ALA A 158 4.94 -2.61 33.94
C ALA A 158 3.89 -3.03 35.01
N ASN A 159 4.41 -3.49 36.16
CA ASN A 159 3.81 -3.39 37.50
C ASN A 159 4.90 -2.87 38.47
N GLN A 160 4.55 -1.93 39.34
CA GLN A 160 5.31 -0.68 39.54
C GLN A 160 6.33 -0.63 40.70
N GLY A 161 6.72 -1.76 41.31
CA GLY A 161 7.54 -1.74 42.55
C GLY A 161 9.05 -1.99 42.36
N GLU A 162 9.40 -2.95 41.51
CA GLU A 162 10.77 -3.47 41.39
C GLU A 162 11.51 -2.91 40.16
N ILE A 163 10.73 -2.44 39.19
CA ILE A 163 11.16 -1.81 37.94
C ILE A 163 11.96 -0.53 38.18
N ASP A 164 11.56 0.28 39.17
CA ASP A 164 12.19 1.57 39.45
C ASP A 164 13.65 1.45 39.93
N LYS A 165 13.99 0.35 40.63
CA LYS A 165 15.34 0.11 41.15
C LYS A 165 16.28 -0.35 40.02
N LEU A 166 15.81 -1.26 39.16
CA LEU A 166 16.50 -1.73 37.96
C LEU A 166 16.73 -0.61 36.94
N GLN A 167 15.70 0.21 36.70
CA GLN A 167 15.78 1.33 35.77
C GLN A 167 16.82 2.36 36.22
N LYS A 168 16.87 2.69 37.52
CA LYS A 168 17.88 3.61 38.08
C LYS A 168 19.30 3.07 37.96
N LEU A 169 19.47 1.76 38.10
CA LEU A 169 20.76 1.09 37.96
C LEU A 169 21.28 1.16 36.53
N LEU A 170 20.42 0.82 35.56
CA LEU A 170 20.72 0.95 34.14
C LEU A 170 21.06 2.39 33.76
N GLN A 171 20.28 3.36 34.24
CA GLN A 171 20.54 4.80 34.02
C GLN A 171 21.86 5.29 34.64
N THR A 172 22.24 4.77 35.82
CA THR A 172 23.50 5.14 36.49
C THR A 172 24.70 4.60 35.70
N LYS A 173 24.63 3.36 35.19
CA LYS A 173 25.69 2.77 34.37
C LYS A 173 25.77 3.39 32.96
N GLU A 174 24.64 3.79 32.37
CA GLU A 174 24.61 4.63 31.16
C GLU A 174 25.37 5.96 31.36
N SER A 175 25.28 6.57 32.55
CA SER A 175 25.95 7.84 32.86
C SER A 175 27.47 7.72 33.12
N GLU A 176 27.96 6.57 33.61
CA GLU A 176 29.40 6.31 33.80
C GLU A 176 30.13 6.02 32.47
N ILE A 177 29.39 5.55 31.46
CA ILE A 177 29.89 5.26 30.09
C ILE A 177 30.02 6.56 29.24
N ASP A 178 29.42 7.66 29.67
CA ASP A 178 29.19 8.90 28.93
C ASP A 178 30.47 9.74 28.62
N ILE A 179 31.61 9.41 29.23
CA ILE A 179 32.84 10.22 29.09
C ILE A 179 33.69 9.86 27.84
N ARG A 180 33.47 8.69 27.20
CA ARG A 180 34.28 8.26 26.02
C ARG A 180 33.53 8.12 24.70
N SER A 181 32.21 8.32 24.64
CA SER A 181 31.39 7.83 23.51
C SER A 181 30.39 8.83 22.90
N ASN A 182 30.45 10.12 23.24
CA ASN A 182 29.40 11.06 22.85
C ASN A 182 29.34 11.39 21.34
N GLU A 183 30.47 11.56 20.65
CA GLU A 183 30.48 11.82 19.21
C GLU A 183 30.08 10.59 18.39
N THR A 184 30.56 9.41 18.76
CA THR A 184 30.26 8.16 18.06
C THR A 184 28.79 7.77 18.20
N ILE A 185 28.19 7.96 19.38
CA ILE A 185 26.76 7.71 19.61
C ILE A 185 25.91 8.77 18.90
N ALA A 186 26.30 10.05 18.91
CA ALA A 186 25.58 11.08 18.17
C ALA A 186 25.60 10.82 16.65
N LEU A 187 26.75 10.40 16.12
CA LEU A 187 26.89 10.02 14.72
C LEU A 187 26.09 8.75 14.39
N GLN A 188 26.06 7.75 15.27
CA GLN A 188 25.25 6.55 15.09
C GLN A 188 23.75 6.84 15.15
N LYS A 189 23.28 7.65 16.09
CA LYS A 189 21.87 8.10 16.14
C LYS A 189 21.48 8.87 14.87
N LYS A 190 22.38 9.72 14.37
CA LYS A 190 22.19 10.44 13.12
C LYS A 190 22.15 9.49 11.91
N LEU A 191 23.03 8.48 11.89
CA LEU A 191 23.09 7.48 10.84
C LEU A 191 21.84 6.59 10.82
N THR A 192 21.40 6.08 11.97
CA THR A 192 20.18 5.27 12.08
C THR A 192 18.94 6.06 11.67
N LYS A 193 18.85 7.33 12.11
CA LYS A 193 17.76 8.22 11.67
C LYS A 193 17.77 8.44 10.15
N GLN A 194 18.95 8.60 9.55
CA GLN A 194 19.09 8.71 8.09
C GLN A 194 18.71 7.41 7.38
N MET A 195 19.13 6.25 7.88
CA MET A 195 18.79 4.94 7.33
C MET A 195 17.28 4.69 7.35
N LEU A 196 16.62 4.94 8.48
CA LEU A 196 15.15 4.81 8.60
C LEU A 196 14.42 5.77 7.64
N THR A 197 14.94 6.99 7.50
CA THR A 197 14.37 7.97 6.56
C THR A 197 14.55 7.53 5.11
N ASN A 198 15.71 6.95 4.77
CA ASN A 198 15.99 6.46 3.42
C ASN A 198 15.15 5.23 3.10
N GLU A 199 15.01 4.29 4.03
CA GLU A 199 14.14 3.12 3.85
C GLU A 199 12.67 3.52 3.66
N ALA A 200 12.18 4.49 4.44
CA ALA A 200 10.84 5.04 4.26
C ALA A 200 10.67 5.71 2.88
N LYS A 201 11.68 6.48 2.43
CA LYS A 201 11.68 7.08 1.08
C LYS A 201 11.75 6.03 -0.02
N GLU A 202 12.51 4.96 0.15
CA GLU A 202 12.60 3.87 -0.83
C GLU A 202 11.27 3.12 -0.96
N LYS A 203 10.60 2.85 0.16
CA LYS A 203 9.23 2.30 0.16
C LYS A 203 8.25 3.22 -0.55
N GLU A 204 8.33 4.52 -0.30
CA GLU A 204 7.47 5.50 -0.96
C GLU A 204 7.77 5.61 -2.47
N ILE A 205 9.04 5.63 -2.86
CA ILE A 205 9.45 5.60 -4.28
C ILE A 205 8.93 4.33 -4.96
N SER A 206 9.02 3.18 -4.30
CA SER A 206 8.50 1.91 -4.82
C SER A 206 6.98 2.00 -5.05
N ARG A 207 6.23 2.53 -4.07
CA ARG A 207 4.78 2.75 -4.19
C ARG A 207 4.44 3.73 -5.31
N LEU A 208 5.15 4.86 -5.40
CA LEU A 208 4.96 5.86 -6.45
C LEU A 208 5.27 5.31 -7.84
N ASN A 209 6.30 4.48 -7.98
CA ASN A 209 6.63 3.81 -9.24
C ASN A 209 5.53 2.84 -9.68
N GLN A 210 4.93 2.11 -8.73
CA GLN A 210 3.79 1.25 -9.02
C GLN A 210 2.56 2.06 -9.48
N LEU A 211 2.25 3.16 -8.78
CA LEU A 211 1.16 4.05 -9.15
C LEU A 211 1.39 4.70 -10.52
N LEU A 212 2.62 5.15 -10.80
CA LEU A 212 3.01 5.73 -12.08
C LEU A 212 2.87 4.70 -13.21
N SER A 213 3.28 3.45 -12.98
CA SER A 213 3.11 2.37 -13.94
C SER A 213 1.63 2.14 -14.27
N ASN A 214 0.78 2.06 -13.25
CA ASN A 214 -0.66 1.87 -13.44
C ASN A 214 -1.29 3.05 -14.19
N ALA A 215 -0.97 4.28 -13.80
CA ALA A 215 -1.46 5.48 -14.47
C ALA A 215 -1.03 5.54 -15.94
N LYS A 216 0.20 5.10 -16.26
CA LYS A 216 0.70 5.03 -17.63
C LYS A 216 -0.06 4.00 -18.47
N THR A 217 -0.42 2.86 -17.89
CA THR A 217 -1.25 1.85 -18.55
C THR A 217 -2.64 2.41 -18.87
N SER A 218 -3.31 3.03 -17.89
CA SER A 218 -4.62 3.65 -18.11
C SER A 218 -4.56 4.78 -19.14
N LEU A 219 -3.50 5.60 -19.13
CA LEU A 219 -3.31 6.64 -20.14
C LEU A 219 -3.23 6.06 -21.55
N ASN A 220 -2.50 4.95 -21.73
CA ASN A 220 -2.40 4.29 -23.03
C ASN A 220 -3.75 3.72 -23.50
N GLU A 221 -4.59 3.25 -22.57
CA GLU A 221 -5.95 2.78 -22.89
C GLU A 221 -6.84 3.95 -23.32
N TYR A 222 -6.85 5.06 -22.56
CA TYR A 222 -7.60 6.25 -22.93
C TYR A 222 -7.17 6.83 -24.29
N GLN A 223 -5.86 6.79 -24.60
CA GLN A 223 -5.37 7.23 -25.91
C GLN A 223 -5.82 6.32 -27.07
N LYS A 224 -6.02 5.02 -26.82
CA LYS A 224 -6.58 4.11 -27.83
C LYS A 224 -8.06 4.40 -28.05
N ASP A 225 -8.80 4.63 -26.97
CA ASP A 225 -10.22 4.97 -27.03
C ASP A 225 -10.43 6.31 -27.73
N GLU A 226 -9.61 7.31 -27.44
CA GLU A 226 -9.63 8.62 -28.10
C GLU A 226 -9.45 8.47 -29.62
N LYS A 227 -8.46 7.68 -30.06
CA LYS A 227 -8.25 7.41 -31.50
C LYS A 227 -9.44 6.71 -32.14
N LYS A 228 -10.09 5.79 -31.42
CA LYS A 228 -11.28 5.09 -31.91
C LYS A 228 -12.45 6.08 -32.07
N ILE A 229 -12.69 6.91 -31.08
CA ILE A 229 -13.74 7.94 -31.12
C ILE A 229 -13.47 8.93 -32.25
N GLN A 230 -12.22 9.38 -32.43
CA GLN A 230 -11.85 10.28 -33.53
C GLN A 230 -12.14 9.66 -34.91
N LYS A 231 -11.86 8.36 -35.08
CA LYS A 231 -12.18 7.64 -36.31
C LYS A 231 -13.69 7.61 -36.56
N GLU A 232 -14.47 7.24 -35.55
CA GLU A 232 -15.94 7.21 -35.64
C GLU A 232 -16.51 8.60 -35.94
N LEU A 233 -15.98 9.65 -35.30
CA LEU A 233 -16.38 11.04 -35.54
C LEU A 233 -16.09 11.47 -36.99
N THR A 234 -14.95 11.05 -37.54
CA THR A 234 -14.59 11.33 -38.93
C THR A 234 -15.56 10.65 -39.90
N GLU A 235 -15.93 9.40 -39.64
CA GLU A 235 -16.91 8.66 -40.45
C GLU A 235 -18.30 9.31 -40.42
N VAL A 236 -18.76 9.75 -39.24
CA VAL A 236 -20.03 10.48 -39.09
C VAL A 236 -19.98 11.82 -39.81
N THR A 237 -18.87 12.56 -39.68
CA THR A 237 -18.69 13.86 -40.35
C THR A 237 -18.77 13.73 -41.87
N ASN A 238 -18.08 12.74 -42.43
CA ASN A 238 -18.12 12.46 -43.87
C ASN A 238 -19.54 12.11 -44.35
N LYS A 239 -20.30 11.32 -43.57
CA LYS A 239 -21.69 11.01 -43.88
C LYS A 239 -22.58 12.26 -43.84
N ILE A 240 -22.38 13.13 -42.85
CA ILE A 240 -23.12 14.40 -42.75
C ILE A 240 -22.82 15.29 -43.96
N GLU A 241 -21.57 15.41 -44.39
CA GLU A 241 -21.21 16.18 -45.59
C GLU A 241 -21.87 15.62 -46.85
N GLN A 242 -21.83 14.30 -47.05
CA GLN A 242 -22.52 13.64 -48.17
C GLN A 242 -24.03 13.91 -48.17
N ILE A 243 -24.67 13.87 -47.00
CA ILE A 243 -26.09 14.18 -46.85
C ILE A 243 -26.36 15.66 -47.15
N LYS A 244 -25.54 16.59 -46.64
CA LYS A 244 -25.66 18.02 -46.92
C LYS A 244 -25.57 18.31 -48.42
N ASP A 245 -24.61 17.69 -49.11
CA ASP A 245 -24.44 17.86 -50.56
C ASP A 245 -25.62 17.29 -51.34
N ARG A 246 -26.12 16.11 -50.95
CA ARG A 246 -27.33 15.52 -51.51
C ARG A 246 -28.52 16.47 -51.36
N ILE A 247 -28.77 16.96 -50.14
CA ILE A 247 -29.87 17.90 -49.84
C ILE A 247 -29.72 19.18 -50.66
N ASN A 248 -28.52 19.78 -50.71
CA ASN A 248 -28.28 20.99 -51.49
C ASN A 248 -28.59 20.79 -52.98
N LYS A 249 -28.20 19.64 -53.54
CA LYS A 249 -28.51 19.28 -54.93
C LYS A 249 -30.01 19.07 -55.15
N GLN A 250 -30.69 18.40 -54.23
CA GLN A 250 -32.14 18.19 -54.29
C GLN A 250 -32.91 19.51 -54.16
N ASN A 251 -32.55 20.38 -53.21
CA ASN A 251 -33.14 21.71 -53.04
C ASN A 251 -33.06 22.54 -54.33
N LYS A 252 -31.86 22.59 -54.95
CA LYS A 252 -31.66 23.31 -56.22
C LYS A 252 -32.57 22.78 -57.32
N LYS A 253 -32.70 21.46 -57.45
CA LYS A 253 -33.59 20.85 -58.46
C LYS A 253 -35.07 21.06 -58.15
N ALA A 254 -35.47 20.94 -56.89
CA ALA A 254 -36.85 21.16 -56.42
C ALA A 254 -37.34 22.57 -56.75
N CYS A 255 -36.47 23.57 -56.62
CA CYS A 255 -36.80 24.95 -57.00
C CYS A 255 -36.98 25.19 -58.50
N LEU A 256 -36.60 24.23 -59.35
CA LEU A 256 -36.72 24.32 -60.81
C LEU A 256 -37.91 23.51 -61.36
N VAL A 257 -38.66 22.81 -60.50
CA VAL A 257 -39.80 22.01 -60.95
C VAL A 257 -40.95 22.93 -61.36
N PRO A 258 -41.50 22.76 -62.58
CA PRO A 258 -42.63 23.56 -63.01
C PRO A 258 -43.92 23.16 -62.27
N LYS A 259 -44.77 24.15 -62.03
CA LYS A 259 -46.14 23.91 -61.55
C LYS A 259 -46.87 22.97 -62.50
N GLY A 260 -47.64 22.03 -61.97
CA GLY A 260 -48.37 21.02 -62.73
C GLY A 260 -47.57 19.75 -63.05
N ALA A 261 -46.30 19.66 -62.64
CA ALA A 261 -45.53 18.43 -62.77
C ALA A 261 -46.18 17.26 -61.99
N LYS A 262 -46.11 16.05 -62.57
CA LYS A 262 -46.62 14.84 -61.92
C LYS A 262 -45.57 14.27 -60.96
N LYS A 263 -46.04 13.59 -59.91
CA LYS A 263 -45.18 12.96 -58.88
C LYS A 263 -44.03 12.12 -59.45
N TYR A 264 -44.30 11.25 -60.42
CA TYR A 264 -43.24 10.41 -61.01
C TYR A 264 -42.19 11.22 -61.78
N GLU A 265 -42.57 12.35 -62.40
CA GLU A 265 -41.63 13.24 -63.12
C GLU A 265 -40.68 13.92 -62.13
N ILE A 266 -41.21 14.29 -60.95
CA ILE A 266 -40.48 14.89 -59.85
C ILE A 266 -39.50 13.86 -59.25
N VAL A 267 -39.95 12.64 -58.97
CA VAL A 267 -39.07 11.54 -58.48
C VAL A 267 -37.98 11.22 -59.50
N ASN A 268 -38.31 11.12 -60.79
CA ASN A 268 -37.32 10.86 -61.83
C ASN A 268 -36.27 11.98 -61.96
N THR A 269 -36.64 13.22 -61.64
CA THR A 269 -35.76 14.39 -61.80
C THR A 269 -34.91 14.67 -60.56
N ILE A 270 -35.49 14.55 -59.36
CA ILE A 270 -34.90 14.95 -58.08
C ILE A 270 -34.46 13.74 -57.24
N GLY A 271 -35.17 12.61 -57.39
CA GLY A 271 -35.12 11.45 -56.50
C GLY A 271 -36.31 11.42 -55.52
N GLU A 272 -36.32 10.41 -54.65
CA GLU A 272 -37.31 10.30 -53.58
C GLU A 272 -37.21 11.46 -52.57
N PRO A 273 -38.33 11.94 -52.01
CA PRO A 273 -38.35 12.97 -50.98
C PRO A 273 -37.75 12.49 -49.66
N ASP A 274 -37.26 13.42 -48.85
CA ASP A 274 -36.72 13.14 -47.51
C ASP A 274 -37.83 12.81 -46.50
N ASP A 275 -39.02 13.42 -46.66
CA ASP A 275 -40.21 13.14 -45.87
C ASP A 275 -41.47 13.35 -46.72
N VAL A 276 -42.51 12.56 -46.41
CA VAL A 276 -43.82 12.64 -47.04
C VAL A 276 -44.86 12.77 -45.93
N GLN A 277 -45.48 13.94 -45.84
CA GLN A 277 -46.54 14.19 -44.87
C GLN A 277 -47.90 14.21 -45.56
N GLY A 278 -48.79 13.35 -45.08
CA GLY A 278 -50.21 13.53 -45.28
C GLY A 278 -50.73 14.69 -44.43
N CYS A 279 -51.76 15.38 -44.91
CA CYS A 279 -52.42 16.39 -44.09
C CYS A 279 -53.15 15.74 -42.90
N PHE A 280 -52.80 16.14 -41.67
CA PHE A 280 -53.60 15.82 -40.49
C PHE A 280 -54.75 16.84 -40.37
N GLN A 281 -56.00 16.37 -40.45
CA GLN A 281 -57.16 17.15 -40.02
C GLN A 281 -57.86 16.41 -38.88
N GLY A 282 -58.12 17.14 -37.80
CA GLY A 282 -58.76 16.60 -36.60
C GLY A 282 -60.08 15.88 -36.90
N TYR A 283 -60.27 14.77 -36.19
CA TYR A 283 -61.54 14.08 -35.85
C TYR A 283 -62.66 13.90 -36.89
N SER A 284 -62.43 14.07 -38.19
CA SER A 284 -63.41 13.73 -39.24
C SER A 284 -62.81 12.72 -40.23
N GLN A 285 -63.13 11.45 -40.02
CA GLN A 285 -62.61 10.28 -40.76
C GLN A 285 -63.13 10.12 -42.21
N ARG A 286 -63.77 11.13 -42.81
CA ARG A 286 -64.51 10.95 -44.08
C ARG A 286 -63.90 11.50 -45.37
N TYR A 287 -62.78 12.20 -45.33
CA TYR A 287 -62.05 12.62 -46.55
C TYR A 287 -60.54 12.46 -46.32
N LYS A 288 -60.01 11.27 -46.65
CA LYS A 288 -58.64 10.87 -46.26
C LYS A 288 -57.54 11.11 -47.31
N ASP A 289 -57.84 11.51 -48.54
CA ASP A 289 -56.94 11.12 -49.64
C ASP A 289 -56.27 12.25 -50.44
N HIS A 290 -56.41 13.54 -50.12
CA HIS A 290 -56.23 14.57 -51.17
C HIS A 290 -55.24 15.71 -50.91
N CYS A 291 -54.44 15.69 -49.85
CA CYS A 291 -53.25 16.54 -49.82
C CYS A 291 -52.03 15.83 -49.24
N GLU A 292 -50.95 15.86 -50.02
CA GLU A 292 -49.67 15.22 -49.75
C GLU A 292 -48.59 16.28 -49.94
N LYS A 293 -47.68 16.33 -48.98
CA LYS A 293 -46.59 17.30 -48.92
C LYS A 293 -45.28 16.55 -48.98
N TRP A 294 -44.43 16.87 -49.95
CA TRP A 294 -43.11 16.29 -50.06
C TRP A 294 -42.06 17.29 -49.63
N TYR A 295 -41.15 16.84 -48.78
CA TYR A 295 -40.04 17.65 -48.30
C TYR A 295 -38.74 17.16 -48.95
N TYR A 296 -38.02 18.09 -49.56
CA TYR A 296 -36.64 17.93 -49.99
C TYR A 296 -35.84 18.96 -49.21
N GLY A 297 -35.14 18.52 -48.16
CA GLY A 297 -34.50 19.41 -47.20
C GLY A 297 -35.45 20.47 -46.64
N SER A 298 -35.23 21.72 -47.01
CA SER A 298 -36.05 22.87 -46.59
C SER A 298 -37.09 23.29 -47.63
N ILE A 299 -37.19 22.59 -48.75
CA ILE A 299 -38.12 22.87 -49.85
C ILE A 299 -39.35 21.99 -49.70
N LEU A 300 -40.52 22.61 -49.70
CA LEU A 300 -41.81 21.96 -49.62
C LEU A 300 -42.48 21.97 -51.00
N LEU A 301 -42.82 20.79 -51.50
CA LEU A 301 -43.68 20.60 -52.66
C LEU A 301 -45.09 20.23 -52.19
N ASP A 302 -46.07 21.07 -52.50
CA ASP A 302 -47.47 20.89 -52.12
C ASP A 302 -48.27 20.41 -53.33
N PHE A 303 -48.93 19.26 -53.19
CA PHE A 303 -49.71 18.64 -54.25
C PHE A 303 -51.21 18.90 -54.05
N ASP A 304 -51.92 19.15 -55.14
CA ASP A 304 -53.37 19.26 -55.11
C ASP A 304 -54.07 17.89 -55.13
N GLU A 305 -55.40 17.93 -55.08
CA GLU A 305 -56.28 16.75 -55.07
C GLU A 305 -56.13 15.90 -56.35
N THR A 306 -55.65 16.50 -57.45
CA THR A 306 -55.36 15.82 -58.72
C THR A 306 -53.96 15.22 -58.78
N LYS A 307 -53.21 15.28 -57.67
CA LYS A 307 -51.82 14.80 -57.53
C LYS A 307 -50.82 15.55 -58.41
N LEU A 308 -51.15 16.77 -58.82
CA LEU A 308 -50.26 17.67 -59.55
C LEU A 308 -49.59 18.66 -58.59
N LEU A 309 -48.36 19.06 -58.91
CA LEU A 309 -47.64 20.05 -58.11
C LEU A 309 -48.34 21.41 -58.16
N LYS A 310 -48.83 21.88 -57.02
CA LYS A 310 -49.55 23.14 -56.87
C LYS A 310 -48.61 24.31 -56.59
N TYR A 311 -47.72 24.15 -55.62
CA TYR A 311 -46.77 25.17 -55.18
C TYR A 311 -45.43 24.57 -54.74
N VAL A 312 -44.37 25.36 -54.92
CA VAL A 312 -43.04 25.12 -54.35
C VAL A 312 -42.76 26.22 -53.34
N LEU A 313 -42.46 25.84 -52.10
CA LEU A 313 -42.21 26.76 -50.99
C LEU A 313 -40.79 26.55 -50.44
N GLY A 314 -40.17 27.62 -49.95
CA GLY A 314 -38.82 27.57 -49.34
C GLY A 314 -37.66 27.88 -50.28
N CYS A 315 -37.92 28.13 -51.57
CA CYS A 315 -36.89 28.60 -52.51
C CYS A 315 -36.56 30.08 -52.23
N LYS A 316 -35.27 30.39 -52.06
CA LYS A 316 -34.82 31.79 -52.03
C LYS A 316 -35.03 32.40 -53.44
N LYS A 317 -35.65 33.57 -53.49
CA LYS A 317 -35.73 34.39 -54.71
C LYS A 317 -34.38 35.00 -55.05
#